data_AF-A0A1X7PGP3-F1
#
_entry.id   AF-A0A1X7PGP3-F1
#
_cell.length_a   1.000
_cell.length_b   1.000
_cell.length_c   1.000
_cell.angle_alpha   90.00
_cell.angle_beta   90.00
_cell.angle_gamma   90.00
#
_symmetry.space_group_name_H-M   'P 1'
#
loop_
_entity.id
_entity.type
_entity.pdbx_description
1 polymer ?
#
loop_
_entity_poly.entity_id
_entity_poly.type
_entity_poly.pdbx_seq_one_letter_code
_entity_poly.pdbx_strand_id
1 'polypeptide(L)'
;MKELKRYVGIDNDLHGGMTDTGKIIRDAWAFGLIPETETCEGWLAQGIEGLWVKVNAEWEKYGFRVGGMPPEMQERYLRIQTEAMERAKAAGWSGAQELMGDV
;
A
#
# COMPACT_ATOMS: atom_id res chain seq x y z
N MET A 1 -16.97 -13.83 23.28
CA MET A 1 -17.04 -13.08 22.01
C MET A 1 -15.67 -13.17 21.36
N LYS A 2 -15.58 -13.42 20.05
CA LYS A 2 -14.30 -13.46 19.34
C LYS A 2 -13.91 -12.03 18.99
N GLU A 3 -12.79 -11.53 19.51
CA GLU A 3 -12.31 -10.20 19.16
C GLU A 3 -12.03 -10.12 17.66
N LEU A 4 -12.47 -9.03 17.03
CA LEU A 4 -12.20 -8.78 15.63
C LEU A 4 -10.75 -8.30 15.47
N LYS A 5 -9.98 -9.01 14.66
CA LYS A 5 -8.60 -8.63 14.34
C LYS A 5 -8.61 -7.29 13.60
N ARG A 6 -7.79 -6.35 14.10
CA ARG A 6 -7.57 -5.03 13.49
C ARG A 6 -6.21 -4.98 12.82
N TYR A 7 -6.11 -4.17 11.77
CA TYR A 7 -4.85 -3.88 11.13
C TYR A 7 -3.97 -3.04 12.06
N VAL A 8 -2.66 -3.32 12.05
CA VAL A 8 -1.67 -2.70 12.95
C VAL A 8 -1.22 -1.31 12.48
N GLY A 9 -1.67 -0.90 11.29
CA GLY A 9 -1.22 0.32 10.62
C GLY A 9 0.02 0.06 9.77
N ILE A 10 0.12 0.74 8.62
CA ILE A 10 1.20 0.51 7.65
C ILE A 10 2.60 0.76 8.24
N ASP A 11 2.72 1.68 9.19
CA ASP A 11 4.00 2.01 9.85
C ASP A 11 4.48 0.90 10.80
N ASN A 12 3.56 0.06 11.31
CA ASN A 12 3.85 -1.06 12.20
C ASN A 12 3.70 -2.42 11.52
N ASP A 13 3.45 -2.44 10.20
CA ASP A 13 3.20 -3.66 9.44
C ASP A 13 4.51 -4.43 9.17
N LEU A 14 4.35 -5.71 8.83
CA LEU A 14 5.45 -6.58 8.47
C LEU A 14 6.24 -6.00 7.30
N HIS A 15 7.55 -6.26 7.30
CA HIS A 15 8.46 -5.81 6.25
C HIS A 15 8.44 -4.29 6.01
N GLY A 16 8.11 -3.49 7.04
CA GLY A 16 8.02 -2.03 6.94
C GLY A 16 6.89 -1.55 6.03
N GLY A 17 5.76 -2.26 5.99
CA GLY A 17 4.62 -1.92 5.12
C GLY A 17 4.73 -2.44 3.68
N MET A 18 5.71 -3.28 3.39
CA MET A 18 5.86 -3.98 2.11
C MET A 18 5.03 -5.27 2.08
N THR A 19 3.73 -5.15 2.36
CA THR A 19 2.73 -6.21 2.27
C THR A 19 1.67 -5.85 1.22
N ASP A 20 0.79 -6.78 0.85
CA ASP A 20 -0.35 -6.47 -0.01
C ASP A 20 -1.27 -5.39 0.58
N THR A 21 -1.49 -5.43 1.90
CA THR A 21 -2.29 -4.40 2.59
C THR A 21 -1.57 -3.05 2.55
N GLY A 22 -0.27 -3.02 2.84
CA GLY A 22 0.52 -1.80 2.75
C GLY A 22 0.60 -1.25 1.31
N LYS A 23 0.59 -2.12 0.29
CA LYS A 23 0.47 -1.69 -1.12
C LYS A 23 -0.86 -1.03 -1.40
N ILE A 24 -1.99 -1.62 -0.97
CA ILE A 24 -3.33 -1.02 -1.14
C ILE A 24 -3.38 0.39 -0.55
N ILE A 25 -2.84 0.57 0.65
CA ILE A 25 -2.83 1.86 1.35
C ILE A 25 -1.97 2.88 0.58
N ARG A 26 -0.77 2.51 0.12
CA ARG A 26 0.11 3.40 -0.67
C ARG A 26 -0.50 3.78 -2.02
N ASP A 27 -1.15 2.84 -2.69
CA ASP A 27 -1.87 3.13 -3.94
C ASP A 27 -3.04 4.08 -3.66
N ALA A 28 -3.77 3.90 -2.56
CA ALA A 28 -4.85 4.78 -2.16
C ALA A 28 -4.39 6.20 -1.84
N TRP A 29 -3.22 6.36 -1.21
CA TRP A 29 -2.56 7.66 -1.04
C TRP A 29 -2.18 8.30 -2.37
N ALA A 30 -1.58 7.53 -3.28
CA ALA A 30 -1.20 8.01 -4.61
C ALA A 30 -2.41 8.49 -5.43
N PHE A 31 -3.55 7.82 -5.28
CA PHE A 31 -4.83 8.19 -5.88
C PHE A 31 -5.60 9.28 -5.12
N GLY A 32 -5.16 9.66 -3.92
CA GLY A 32 -5.86 10.63 -3.08
C GLY A 32 -7.22 10.13 -2.56
N LEU A 33 -7.42 8.81 -2.48
CA LEU A 33 -8.63 8.20 -1.91
C LEU A 33 -8.67 8.32 -0.38
N ILE A 34 -7.50 8.39 0.24
CA ILE A 34 -7.25 8.68 1.66
C ILE A 34 -6.02 9.60 1.75
N PRO A 35 -5.90 10.43 2.81
CA PRO A 35 -4.72 11.27 3.00
C PRO A 35 -3.47 10.42 3.30
N GLU A 36 -2.28 10.90 2.91
CA GLU A 36 -0.98 10.24 3.19
C GLU A 36 -0.70 10.03 4.70
N THR A 37 -1.43 10.73 5.58
CA THR A 37 -1.36 10.58 7.04
C THR A 37 -2.24 9.46 7.60
N GLU A 38 -3.15 8.89 6.80
CA GLU A 38 -4.01 7.79 7.22
C GLU A 38 -3.25 6.46 7.08
N THR A 39 -2.82 5.91 8.21
CA THR A 39 -2.05 4.66 8.28
C THR A 39 -2.93 3.40 8.27
N CYS A 40 -4.25 3.59 8.36
CA CYS A 40 -5.25 2.54 8.56
C CYS A 40 -5.08 1.72 9.86
N GLU A 41 -4.34 2.23 10.85
CA GLU A 41 -4.23 1.59 12.16
C GLU A 41 -5.61 1.44 12.81
N GLY A 42 -5.89 0.25 13.36
CA GLY A 42 -7.16 -0.05 14.01
C GLY A 42 -8.31 -0.39 13.04
N TRP A 43 -8.10 -0.29 11.73
CA TRP A 43 -9.11 -0.66 10.73
C TRP A 43 -9.43 -2.15 10.80
N LEU A 44 -10.69 -2.49 10.56
CA LEU A 44 -11.13 -3.87 10.38
C LEU A 44 -10.81 -4.35 8.97
N ALA A 45 -10.69 -5.67 8.79
CA ALA A 45 -10.46 -6.28 7.48
C ALA A 45 -11.46 -5.78 6.40
N GLN A 46 -12.74 -5.66 6.76
CA GLN A 46 -13.77 -5.12 5.86
C GLN A 46 -13.49 -3.69 5.38
N GLY A 47 -12.86 -2.86 6.22
CA GLY A 47 -12.46 -1.50 5.83
C GLY A 47 -11.35 -1.51 4.79
N ILE A 48 -10.36 -2.39 4.97
CA ILE A 48 -9.26 -2.60 4.01
C ILE A 48 -9.79 -3.20 2.69
N GLU A 49 -10.71 -4.17 2.76
CA GLU A 49 -11.38 -4.73 1.58
C GLU A 49 -12.14 -3.65 0.80
N GLY A 50 -12.87 -2.78 1.51
CA GLY A 50 -13.55 -1.64 0.89
C GLY A 50 -12.60 -0.63 0.26
N LEU A 51 -11.42 -0.40 0.85
CA LEU A 51 -10.37 0.42 0.27
C LEU A 51 -9.78 -0.22 -0.99
N TRP A 52 -9.52 -1.54 -0.95
CA TRP A 52 -9.05 -2.31 -2.09
C TRP A 52 -9.99 -2.20 -3.30
N VAL A 53 -11.31 -2.33 -3.11
CA VAL A 53 -12.29 -2.17 -4.21
C VAL A 53 -12.16 -0.80 -4.88
N LYS A 54 -12.02 0.27 -4.09
CA LYS A 54 -11.88 1.65 -4.61
C LYS A 54 -10.56 1.81 -5.37
N VAL A 55 -9.47 1.33 -4.80
CA VAL A 55 -8.13 1.35 -5.42
C VAL A 55 -8.14 0.58 -6.73
N ASN A 56 -8.76 -0.60 -6.77
CA ASN A 56 -8.88 -1.41 -7.98
C ASN A 56 -9.67 -0.70 -9.08
N ALA A 57 -10.81 -0.09 -8.72
CA ALA A 57 -11.61 0.70 -9.65
C ALA A 57 -10.85 1.92 -10.19
N GLU A 58 -9.98 2.53 -9.38
CA GLU A 58 -9.14 3.64 -9.82
C GLU A 58 -8.06 3.18 -10.80
N TRP A 59 -7.38 2.08 -10.50
CA TRP A 59 -6.41 1.45 -11.40
C TRP A 59 -7.01 1.06 -12.75
N GLU A 60 -8.26 0.59 -12.77
CA GLU A 60 -8.98 0.21 -13.99
C GLU A 60 -9.07 1.37 -14.99
N LYS A 61 -9.28 2.60 -14.51
CA LYS A 61 -9.34 3.81 -15.36
C LYS A 61 -8.05 4.05 -16.15
N TYR A 62 -6.92 3.60 -15.62
CA TYR A 62 -5.59 3.76 -16.20
C TYR A 62 -5.08 2.46 -16.85
N GLY A 63 -5.95 1.47 -17.06
CA GLY A 63 -5.59 0.19 -17.65
C GLY A 63 -4.55 -0.57 -16.84
N PHE A 64 -4.61 -0.43 -15.50
CA PHE A 64 -3.70 -1.06 -14.52
C PHE A 64 -2.22 -0.74 -14.76
N ARG A 65 -1.93 0.44 -15.33
CA ARG A 65 -0.56 0.85 -15.69
C ARG A 65 -0.26 2.25 -15.18
N VAL A 66 0.89 2.41 -14.51
CA VAL A 66 1.37 3.73 -14.05
C VAL A 66 1.50 4.68 -15.24
N GLY A 67 2.05 4.21 -16.37
CA GLY A 67 2.16 5.02 -17.59
C GLY A 67 0.82 5.43 -18.22
N GLY A 68 -0.31 4.88 -17.76
CA GLY A 68 -1.66 5.30 -18.17
C GLY A 68 -2.21 6.46 -17.33
N MET A 69 -1.54 6.85 -16.23
CA MET A 69 -1.98 7.93 -15.35
C MET A 69 -1.51 9.31 -15.84
N PRO A 70 -2.13 10.42 -15.38
CA PRO A 70 -1.57 11.76 -15.56
C PRO A 70 -0.17 11.91 -14.93
N PRO A 71 0.72 12.75 -15.49
CA PRO A 71 2.11 12.88 -15.01
C PRO A 71 2.23 13.20 -13.51
N GLU A 72 1.39 14.08 -12.98
CA GLU A 72 1.39 14.45 -11.56
C GLU A 72 1.02 13.29 -10.63
N MET A 73 0.18 12.37 -11.11
CA MET A 73 -0.19 11.16 -10.38
C MET A 73 0.94 10.12 -10.46
N GLN A 74 1.61 10.01 -11.62
CA GLN A 74 2.79 9.16 -11.76
C GLN A 74 3.91 9.59 -10.82
N GLU A 75 4.24 10.88 -10.77
CA GLU A 75 5.26 11.43 -9.88
C GLU A 75 4.95 11.14 -8.42
N ARG A 76 3.69 11.36 -8.01
CA ARG A 76 3.24 11.07 -6.64
C ARG A 76 3.34 9.59 -6.31
N TYR A 77 2.86 8.72 -7.21
CA TYR A 77 2.95 7.27 -7.05
C TYR A 77 4.41 6.84 -6.87
N LEU A 78 5.30 7.26 -7.78
CA LEU A 78 6.71 6.90 -7.73
C LEU A 78 7.39 7.40 -6.45
N ARG A 79 7.11 8.64 -6.03
CA ARG A 79 7.62 9.19 -4.76
C ARG A 79 7.21 8.32 -3.58
N ILE A 80 5.92 8.03 -3.44
CA ILE A 80 5.38 7.22 -2.32
C ILE A 80 6.01 5.81 -2.30
N GLN A 81 6.12 5.16 -3.46
CA GLN A 81 6.67 3.81 -3.53
C GLN A 81 8.18 3.79 -3.22
N THR A 82 8.94 4.77 -3.71
CA THR A 82 10.37 4.90 -3.40
C THR A 82 10.59 5.15 -1.91
N GLU A 83 9.87 6.11 -1.32
CA GLU A 83 9.98 6.40 0.12
C GLU A 83 9.61 5.18 0.98
N ALA A 84 8.57 4.44 0.61
CA ALA A 84 8.19 3.21 1.30
C ALA A 84 9.30 2.15 1.23
N MET A 85 9.91 1.98 0.06
CA MET A 85 11.02 1.06 -0.14
C MET A 85 12.25 1.46 0.70
N GLU A 86 12.57 2.75 0.76
CA GLU A 86 13.67 3.28 1.58
C GLU A 86 13.42 3.07 3.07
N ARG A 87 12.20 3.34 3.54
CA ARG A 87 11.80 3.08 4.94
C ARG A 87 11.90 1.59 5.27
N ALA A 88 11.40 0.71 4.42
CA ALA A 88 11.49 -0.73 4.61
C ALA A 88 12.95 -1.19 4.69
N LYS A 89 13.81 -0.71 3.77
CA LYS A 89 15.26 -1.00 3.80
C LYS A 89 15.93 -0.53 5.08
N ALA A 90 15.61 0.68 5.54
CA ALA A 90 16.12 1.20 6.81
C ALA A 90 15.64 0.38 8.02
N ALA A 91 14.46 -0.22 7.95
CA ALA A 91 13.93 -1.15 8.94
C ALA A 91 14.49 -2.59 8.82
N GLY A 92 15.46 -2.82 7.94
CA GLY A 92 16.14 -4.11 7.77
C GLY A 92 15.54 -5.02 6.69
N TRP A 93 14.60 -4.53 5.87
CA TRP A 93 14.09 -5.28 4.72
C TRP A 93 15.12 -5.29 3.59
N SER A 94 15.64 -6.47 3.24
CA SER A 94 16.71 -6.60 2.25
C SER A 94 16.20 -6.75 0.80
N GLY A 95 14.89 -6.82 0.56
CA GLY A 95 14.29 -7.11 -0.75
C GLY A 95 14.60 -8.52 -1.30
N ALA A 96 15.62 -9.21 -0.77
CA ALA A 96 16.03 -10.56 -1.16
C ALA A 96 14.95 -11.62 -0.90
N GLN A 97 14.00 -11.33 -0.01
CA GLN A 97 12.85 -12.21 0.23
C GLN A 97 11.88 -12.24 -0.96
N GLU A 98 11.83 -11.23 -1.83
CA GLU A 98 11.00 -11.27 -3.05
C GLU A 98 11.62 -12.09 -4.19
N LEU A 99 12.93 -12.35 -4.14
CA LEU A 99 13.62 -13.25 -5.07
C LEU A 99 13.52 -14.73 -4.65
N MET A 100 13.12 -14.98 -3.39
CA MET A 100 12.68 -16.30 -2.93
C MET A 100 11.17 -16.44 -3.25
N GLY A 101 10.82 -16.34 -4.52
CA GLY A 101 9.53 -16.88 -4.97
C GLY A 101 9.46 -18.36 -4.60
N ASP A 102 8.30 -18.81 -4.13
CA ASP A 102 8.01 -20.18 -3.69
C ASP A 102 8.82 -21.23 -4.46
N VAL A 103 9.83 -21.81 -3.80
CA VAL A 103 10.48 -23.06 -4.22
C VAL A 103 9.70 -24.23 -3.63
#